data_AF-A0A812M7V3-F1
#
_entry.id   AF-A0A812M7V3-F1
#
_cell.length_a   1.000
_cell.length_b   1.000
_cell.length_c   1.000
_cell.angle_alpha   90.00
_cell.angle_beta   90.00
_cell.angle_gamma   90.00
#
_symmetry.space_group_name_H-M   'P 1'
#
loop_
_entity.id
_entity.type
_entity.pdbx_description
1 polymer ?
#
loop_
_entity_poly.entity_id
_entity_poly.type
_entity_poly.pdbx_seq_one_letter_code
_entity_poly.pdbx_strand_id
1 'polypeptide(L)'
;MAFRLTYRRQCRYNTKSNKQRVVKTPGGRAVYQAIKKKAKGPHCGDCGKALIGLPRLRPIEYSRLKKREKRVNRAYGGSRCAHCVRERIVRAFLIEEQKCVKQVLAEKLSQAKEKARVATSVHGLNGILHFASRALNAESVESWSGVAEHEVQESAYAITSFAAADCNWISRMDTKLTNIKLPWEPAAPDLPSSQMSLWKECVARINEHCFRFACRYAASITCVALVTGGEEGGCCVCGLSDGAVGFQKMSAPSGVSRGATLPLLKHTAAVSALAVDERAQWLFSASKDNALKVYDLVRQMMQCETHSPTPTTSMHFEEAQQRLFTGLQNGQIAVWDTSILPLTLLCSIADGSATASRCGAVE
;
A
#
# COMPACT_ATOMS: atom_id res chain seq x y z
N MET A 1 13.21 -24.23 -69.85
CA MET A 1 13.31 -22.78 -70.20
C MET A 1 12.43 -21.97 -69.25
N ALA A 2 12.98 -20.90 -68.65
CA ALA A 2 12.20 -19.97 -67.85
C ALA A 2 11.43 -18.99 -68.75
N PHE A 3 10.15 -18.74 -68.45
CA PHE A 3 9.34 -17.77 -69.22
C PHE A 3 9.81 -16.33 -68.92
N ARG A 4 10.12 -15.54 -69.97
CA ARG A 4 10.39 -14.09 -69.84
C ARG A 4 9.06 -13.33 -69.74
N LEU A 5 9.01 -12.31 -68.87
CA LEU A 5 7.80 -11.54 -68.59
C LEU A 5 8.04 -10.04 -68.80
N THR A 6 7.02 -9.32 -69.28
CA THR A 6 7.07 -7.88 -69.54
C THR A 6 5.97 -7.13 -68.78
N TYR A 7 6.31 -5.98 -68.20
CA TYR A 7 5.31 -5.12 -67.57
C TYR A 7 4.31 -4.62 -68.61
N ARG A 8 3.02 -4.75 -68.31
CA ARG A 8 1.92 -4.41 -69.24
C ARG A 8 1.43 -2.97 -69.13
N ARG A 9 1.80 -2.26 -68.06
CA ARG A 9 1.44 -0.85 -67.84
C ARG A 9 2.57 0.07 -68.29
N GLN A 10 2.24 1.33 -68.54
CA GLN A 10 3.21 2.36 -68.92
C GLN A 10 4.36 2.51 -67.90
N CYS A 11 4.06 2.39 -66.60
CA CYS A 11 5.10 2.35 -65.56
C CYS A 11 5.88 1.03 -65.63
N ARG A 12 7.17 1.11 -65.97
CA ARG A 12 8.10 -0.03 -66.08
C ARG A 12 8.89 -0.31 -64.80
N TYR A 13 8.73 0.53 -63.78
CA TYR A 13 9.50 0.46 -62.53
C TYR A 13 8.78 -0.35 -61.44
N ASN A 14 9.54 -1.00 -60.57
CA ASN A 14 9.05 -1.81 -59.45
C ASN A 14 8.66 -0.94 -58.24
N THR A 15 7.58 -0.17 -58.39
CA THR A 15 7.08 0.73 -57.33
C THR A 15 6.03 0.03 -56.44
N LYS A 16 5.73 0.61 -55.27
CA LYS A 16 4.67 0.11 -54.37
C LYS A 16 3.28 0.05 -55.04
N SER A 17 3.02 0.90 -56.04
CA SER A 17 1.76 0.90 -56.81
C SER A 17 1.77 -0.08 -57.99
N ASN A 18 2.94 -0.51 -58.46
CA ASN A 18 3.10 -1.34 -59.66
C ASN A 18 3.58 -2.76 -59.34
N LYS A 19 3.26 -3.28 -58.15
CA LYS A 19 3.53 -4.69 -57.81
C LYS A 19 2.69 -5.62 -58.70
N GLN A 20 3.32 -6.68 -59.21
CA GLN A 20 2.71 -7.64 -60.13
C GLN A 20 2.75 -9.05 -59.54
N ARG A 21 1.79 -9.89 -59.92
CA ARG A 21 1.76 -11.34 -59.68
C ARG A 21 1.93 -12.05 -61.01
N VAL A 22 2.78 -13.07 -61.06
CA VAL A 22 2.88 -13.96 -62.21
C VAL A 22 1.71 -14.94 -62.15
N VAL A 23 0.92 -14.99 -63.21
CA VAL A 23 -0.24 -15.89 -63.33
C VAL A 23 -0.13 -16.65 -64.65
N LYS A 24 -0.37 -17.97 -64.61
CA LYS A 24 -0.50 -18.78 -65.83
C LYS A 24 -1.90 -18.58 -66.41
N THR A 25 -1.98 -18.22 -67.69
CA THR A 25 -3.25 -18.10 -68.40
C THR A 25 -3.73 -19.48 -68.86
N PRO A 26 -5.03 -19.64 -69.17
CA PRO A 26 -5.55 -20.88 -69.76
C PRO A 26 -4.81 -21.33 -71.04
N GLY A 27 -4.27 -20.38 -71.81
CA GLY A 27 -3.43 -20.66 -72.99
C GLY A 27 -1.98 -21.04 -72.67
N GLY A 28 -1.67 -21.42 -71.43
CA GLY A 28 -0.35 -21.92 -71.01
C GLY A 28 0.75 -20.86 -70.87
N ARG A 29 0.48 -19.57 -71.15
CA ARG A 29 1.46 -18.49 -71.07
C ARG A 29 1.52 -17.90 -69.65
N ALA A 30 2.72 -17.59 -69.17
CA ALA A 30 2.90 -16.83 -67.93
C ALA A 30 2.78 -15.32 -68.20
N VAL A 31 1.96 -14.60 -67.43
CA VAL A 31 1.70 -13.17 -67.63
C VAL A 31 1.70 -12.43 -66.29
N TYR A 32 2.15 -11.16 -66.27
CA TYR A 32 2.00 -10.28 -65.12
C TYR A 32 0.56 -9.75 -64.99
N GLN A 33 -0.01 -9.89 -63.80
CA GLN A 33 -1.25 -9.23 -63.38
C GLN A 33 -0.98 -8.27 -62.22
N ALA A 34 -1.56 -7.07 -62.28
CA ALA A 34 -1.31 -6.03 -61.28
C ALA A 34 -1.97 -6.36 -59.94
N ILE A 35 -1.21 -6.26 -58.86
CA ILE A 35 -1.69 -6.43 -57.49
C ILE A 35 -2.11 -5.07 -56.93
N LYS A 36 -3.33 -4.97 -56.41
CA LYS A 36 -3.77 -3.80 -55.65
C LYS A 36 -3.01 -3.72 -54.31
N LYS A 37 -2.55 -2.53 -53.89
CA LYS A 37 -2.01 -2.33 -52.53
C LYS A 37 -3.03 -2.75 -51.48
N LYS A 38 -2.58 -3.52 -50.50
CA LYS A 38 -3.36 -3.89 -49.31
C LYS A 38 -3.69 -2.64 -48.50
N ALA A 39 -4.96 -2.47 -48.10
CA ALA A 39 -5.39 -1.35 -47.28
C ALA A 39 -5.23 -1.66 -45.79
N LYS A 40 -5.04 -0.61 -44.98
CA LYS A 40 -5.15 -0.71 -43.53
C LYS A 40 -6.64 -0.80 -43.17
N GLY A 41 -6.98 -1.71 -42.27
CA GLY A 41 -8.34 -1.82 -41.75
C GLY A 41 -8.69 -0.67 -40.80
N PRO A 42 -9.97 -0.54 -40.41
CA PRO A 42 -10.40 0.44 -39.42
C PRO A 42 -9.87 0.06 -38.04
N HIS A 43 -9.50 1.05 -37.25
CA HIS A 43 -8.89 0.88 -35.92
C HIS A 43 -9.70 1.62 -34.87
N CYS A 44 -9.60 1.16 -33.63
CA CYS A 44 -10.21 1.82 -32.49
C CYS A 44 -9.56 3.19 -32.28
N GLY A 45 -10.37 4.23 -32.13
CA GLY A 45 -9.87 5.58 -31.86
C GLY A 45 -9.26 5.79 -30.46
N ASP A 46 -9.46 4.86 -29.51
CA ASP A 46 -8.84 4.96 -28.17
C ASP A 46 -7.55 4.12 -28.13
N CYS A 47 -7.67 2.80 -28.31
CA CYS A 47 -6.55 1.87 -28.12
C CYS A 47 -5.77 1.53 -29.40
N GLY A 48 -6.16 2.05 -30.56
CA GLY A 48 -5.49 1.76 -31.84
C GLY A 48 -5.62 0.33 -32.37
N LYS A 49 -6.26 -0.58 -31.62
CA LYS A 49 -6.49 -1.99 -32.01
C LYS A 49 -7.38 -2.08 -33.25
N ALA A 50 -7.13 -3.07 -34.12
CA ALA A 50 -7.96 -3.29 -35.30
C ALA A 50 -9.40 -3.69 -34.89
N LEU A 51 -10.40 -3.07 -35.53
CA LEU A 51 -11.80 -3.37 -35.23
C LEU A 51 -12.21 -4.70 -35.85
N ILE A 52 -12.84 -5.55 -35.03
CA ILE A 52 -13.33 -6.86 -35.41
C ILE A 52 -14.65 -6.70 -36.18
N GLY A 53 -14.88 -7.55 -37.17
CA GLY A 53 -16.13 -7.58 -37.95
C GLY A 53 -16.22 -6.54 -39.05
N LEU A 54 -15.14 -5.78 -39.32
CA LEU A 54 -15.08 -4.82 -40.42
C LEU A 54 -14.04 -5.26 -41.47
N PRO A 55 -14.39 -5.29 -42.75
CA PRO A 55 -13.49 -5.73 -43.81
C PRO A 55 -12.35 -4.72 -43.99
N ARG A 56 -11.18 -5.18 -44.45
CA ARG A 56 -10.01 -4.33 -44.73
C ARG A 56 -9.94 -4.01 -46.22
N LEU A 57 -10.53 -2.87 -46.60
CA LEU A 57 -10.70 -2.51 -48.01
C LEU A 57 -10.16 -1.12 -48.32
N ARG A 58 -10.03 -0.81 -49.61
CA ARG A 58 -9.67 0.54 -50.06
C ARG A 58 -10.88 1.49 -49.98
N PRO A 59 -10.67 2.82 -49.91
CA PRO A 59 -11.77 3.79 -49.79
C PRO A 59 -12.89 3.63 -50.83
N ILE A 60 -12.56 3.39 -52.10
CA ILE A 60 -13.55 3.17 -53.17
C ILE A 60 -14.29 1.84 -53.06
N GLU A 61 -13.70 0.83 -52.40
CA GLU A 61 -14.34 -0.46 -52.18
C GLU A 61 -15.33 -0.36 -51.00
N TYR A 62 -15.05 0.51 -50.01
CA TYR A 62 -16.01 0.81 -48.96
C TYR A 62 -17.28 1.48 -49.47
N SER A 63 -17.24 2.31 -50.51
CA SER A 63 -18.49 2.93 -51.02
C SER A 63 -19.44 1.88 -51.59
N ARG A 64 -18.92 0.81 -52.19
CA ARG A 64 -19.67 -0.29 -52.83
C ARG A 64 -20.29 -1.29 -51.85
N LEU A 65 -19.79 -1.38 -50.62
CA LEU A 65 -20.31 -2.33 -49.62
C LEU A 65 -21.72 -1.95 -49.13
N LYS A 66 -22.45 -2.93 -48.61
CA LYS A 66 -23.75 -2.71 -47.94
C LYS A 66 -23.52 -2.11 -46.55
N LYS A 67 -24.51 -1.36 -46.03
CA LYS A 67 -24.41 -0.69 -44.71
C LYS A 67 -24.09 -1.66 -43.57
N ARG A 68 -24.65 -2.88 -43.60
CA ARG A 68 -24.42 -3.94 -42.61
C ARG A 68 -22.96 -4.42 -42.55
N GLU A 69 -22.24 -4.36 -43.66
CA GLU A 69 -20.83 -4.77 -43.76
C GLU A 69 -19.87 -3.65 -43.33
N LYS A 70 -20.36 -2.40 -43.24
CA LYS A 70 -19.58 -1.23 -42.82
C LYS A 70 -19.70 -0.89 -41.34
N ARG A 71 -20.64 -1.50 -40.61
CA ARG A 71 -20.97 -1.15 -39.23
C ARG A 71 -21.01 -2.37 -38.31
N VAL A 72 -20.86 -2.13 -37.01
CA VAL A 72 -21.14 -3.10 -35.96
C VAL A 72 -22.36 -2.62 -35.18
N ASN A 73 -23.32 -3.50 -34.87
CA ASN A 73 -24.56 -3.14 -34.16
C ASN A 73 -24.32 -2.96 -32.65
N ARG A 74 -23.69 -1.83 -32.26
CA ARG A 74 -23.56 -1.37 -30.87
C ARG A 74 -23.25 0.12 -30.81
N ALA A 75 -23.31 0.71 -29.63
CA ALA A 75 -22.84 2.07 -29.39
C ALA A 75 -21.37 2.24 -29.85
N TYR A 76 -21.10 3.32 -30.57
CA TYR A 76 -19.81 3.61 -31.21
C TYR A 76 -19.26 2.45 -32.08
N GLY A 77 -20.16 1.64 -32.66
CA GLY A 77 -19.80 0.58 -33.59
C GLY A 77 -19.14 1.15 -34.84
N GLY A 78 -17.99 0.58 -35.23
CA GLY A 78 -17.22 1.10 -36.37
C GLY A 78 -16.11 2.09 -36.01
N SER A 79 -16.13 2.68 -34.81
CA SER A 79 -15.12 3.66 -34.38
C SER A 79 -14.36 3.24 -33.13
N ARG A 80 -15.02 2.58 -32.18
CA ARG A 80 -14.43 2.12 -30.91
C ARG A 80 -14.54 0.61 -30.80
N CYS A 81 -13.63 -0.06 -30.09
CA CYS A 81 -13.74 -1.50 -29.79
C CYS A 81 -14.70 -1.74 -28.62
N ALA A 82 -15.14 -3.00 -28.42
CA ALA A 82 -16.12 -3.32 -27.37
C ALA A 82 -15.62 -2.99 -25.96
N HIS A 83 -14.34 -3.23 -25.70
CA HIS A 83 -13.69 -2.93 -24.43
C HIS A 83 -13.70 -1.43 -24.10
N CYS A 84 -13.23 -0.57 -25.01
CA CYS A 84 -13.24 0.88 -24.79
C CYS A 84 -14.65 1.45 -24.67
N VAL A 85 -15.65 0.84 -25.33
CA VAL A 85 -17.05 1.24 -25.15
C VAL A 85 -17.55 0.89 -23.75
N ARG A 86 -17.24 -0.31 -23.25
CA ARG A 86 -17.58 -0.70 -21.87
C ARG A 86 -16.96 0.26 -20.86
N GLU A 87 -15.67 0.58 -21.00
CA GLU A 87 -15.00 1.54 -20.12
C GLU A 87 -15.61 2.94 -20.18
N ARG A 88 -16.06 3.39 -21.36
CA ARG A 88 -16.75 4.68 -21.49
C ARG A 88 -18.09 4.68 -20.75
N ILE A 89 -18.86 3.60 -20.88
CA ILE A 89 -20.16 3.46 -20.19
C ILE A 89 -19.95 3.44 -18.67
N VAL A 90 -19.04 2.60 -18.17
CA VAL A 90 -18.76 2.48 -16.74
C VAL A 90 -18.20 3.77 -16.16
N ARG A 91 -17.26 4.42 -16.85
CA ARG A 91 -16.72 5.71 -16.40
C ARG A 91 -17.77 6.80 -16.36
N ALA A 92 -18.61 6.91 -17.40
CA ALA A 92 -19.68 7.89 -17.43
C ALA A 92 -20.66 7.68 -16.27
N PHE A 93 -21.08 6.43 -16.04
CA PHE A 93 -21.96 6.08 -14.93
C PHE A 93 -21.36 6.44 -13.57
N LEU A 94 -20.15 5.97 -13.27
CA LEU A 94 -19.52 6.22 -11.96
C LEU A 94 -19.27 7.71 -11.71
N ILE A 95 -18.92 8.47 -12.74
CA ILE A 95 -18.72 9.92 -12.61
C ILE A 95 -20.03 10.62 -12.29
N GLU A 96 -21.14 10.23 -12.91
CA GLU A 96 -22.46 10.79 -12.60
C GLU A 96 -22.91 10.42 -11.19
N GLU A 97 -22.76 9.16 -10.77
CA GLU A 97 -23.06 8.74 -9.39
C GLU A 97 -22.24 9.52 -8.36
N GLN A 98 -20.94 9.69 -8.60
CA GLN A 98 -20.07 10.49 -7.73
C GLN A 98 -20.49 11.96 -7.68
N LYS A 99 -20.99 12.54 -8.78
CA LYS A 99 -21.51 13.91 -8.79
C LYS A 99 -22.78 14.03 -7.92
N CYS A 100 -23.72 13.09 -8.05
CA CYS A 100 -24.92 13.06 -7.22
C CYS A 100 -24.58 12.93 -5.73
N VAL A 101 -23.67 12.03 -5.37
CA VAL A 101 -23.21 11.86 -3.97
C VAL A 101 -22.58 13.15 -3.44
N LYS A 102 -21.73 13.81 -4.24
CA LYS A 102 -21.11 15.10 -3.85
C LYS A 102 -22.14 16.20 -3.62
N GLN A 103 -23.20 16.27 -4.44
CA GLN A 103 -24.29 17.23 -4.26
C GLN A 103 -25.06 16.98 -2.96
N VAL A 104 -25.46 15.72 -2.71
CA VAL A 104 -26.18 15.36 -1.48
C VAL A 104 -25.35 15.60 -0.23
N LEU A 105 -24.05 15.29 -0.25
CA LEU A 105 -23.16 15.57 0.87
C LEU A 105 -23.04 17.08 1.12
N ALA A 106 -22.92 17.90 0.07
CA ALA A 106 -22.88 19.35 0.19
C ALA A 106 -24.18 19.93 0.79
N GLU A 107 -25.35 19.42 0.37
CA GLU A 107 -26.66 19.81 0.92
C GLU A 107 -26.82 19.40 2.39
N LYS A 108 -26.38 18.19 2.77
CA LYS A 108 -26.43 17.75 4.17
C LYS A 108 -25.53 18.60 5.06
N LEU A 109 -24.34 18.95 4.59
CA LEU A 109 -23.42 19.83 5.31
C LEU A 109 -23.97 21.26 5.46
N SER A 110 -24.63 21.80 4.43
CA SER A 110 -25.25 23.12 4.51
C SER A 110 -26.44 23.12 5.48
N GLN A 111 -27.29 22.08 5.47
CA GLN A 111 -28.37 21.91 6.43
C GLN A 111 -27.86 21.76 7.87
N ALA A 112 -26.79 20.99 8.09
CA ALA A 112 -26.18 20.82 9.41
C ALA A 112 -25.62 22.15 9.94
N LYS A 113 -24.96 22.94 9.08
CA LYS A 113 -24.46 24.28 9.42
C LYS A 113 -25.60 25.24 9.78
N GLU A 114 -26.71 25.21 9.05
CA GLU A 114 -27.88 26.04 9.36
C GLU A 114 -28.53 25.62 10.69
N LYS A 115 -28.68 24.30 10.94
CA LYS A 115 -29.17 23.79 12.24
C LYS A 115 -28.27 24.23 13.40
N ALA A 116 -26.95 24.16 13.24
CA ALA A 116 -26.00 24.63 14.24
C ALA A 116 -26.10 26.14 14.49
N ARG A 117 -26.32 26.95 13.44
CA ARG A 117 -26.55 28.39 13.53
C ARG A 117 -27.87 28.72 14.25
N VAL A 118 -28.93 27.98 13.96
CA VAL A 118 -30.22 28.14 14.64
C VAL A 118 -30.08 27.76 16.12
N ALA A 119 -29.44 26.62 16.45
CA ALA A 119 -29.21 26.20 17.83
C ALA A 119 -28.41 27.24 18.65
N THR A 120 -27.40 27.87 18.05
CA THR A 120 -26.63 28.96 18.68
C THR A 120 -27.45 30.24 18.85
N SER A 121 -28.35 30.57 17.92
CA SER A 121 -29.28 31.72 18.10
C SER A 121 -30.32 31.49 19.20
N VAL A 122 -30.75 30.25 19.44
CA VAL A 122 -31.73 29.91 20.49
C VAL A 122 -31.10 29.94 21.89
N HIS A 123 -29.79 29.66 22.01
CA HIS A 123 -29.05 29.82 23.28
C HIS A 123 -28.64 31.27 23.56
N GLY A 124 -28.79 32.19 22.59
CA GLY A 124 -28.48 33.62 22.76
C GLY A 124 -29.51 34.43 23.56
N LEU A 125 -30.61 33.81 24.00
CA LEU A 125 -31.66 34.47 24.80
C LEU A 125 -31.64 34.08 26.29
N ASN A 126 -30.79 33.13 26.70
CA ASN A 126 -30.59 32.78 28.10
C ASN A 126 -29.09 32.68 28.41
N GLY A 127 -28.55 33.68 29.09
CA GLY A 127 -27.30 33.55 29.84
C GLY A 127 -26.08 34.21 29.19
N ILE A 128 -25.80 35.43 29.65
CA ILE A 128 -24.45 35.99 29.69
C ILE A 128 -23.58 35.12 30.61
N LEU A 129 -22.30 34.97 30.24
CA LEU A 129 -21.22 34.17 30.89
C LEU A 129 -21.11 32.72 30.39
N HIS A 130 -20.18 32.47 29.47
CA HIS A 130 -18.97 31.68 29.75
C HIS A 130 -18.08 31.53 28.50
N PHE A 131 -16.82 31.92 28.70
CA PHE A 131 -15.59 31.38 28.13
C PHE A 131 -15.56 30.90 26.67
N ALA A 132 -14.79 31.66 25.88
CA ALA A 132 -14.15 31.18 24.67
C ALA A 132 -13.29 29.94 24.96
N SER A 133 -13.74 28.78 24.48
CA SER A 133 -12.84 27.72 24.01
C SER A 133 -13.44 27.15 22.73
N ARG A 134 -12.92 27.65 21.62
CA ARG A 134 -13.25 27.18 20.28
C ARG A 134 -12.49 25.87 20.12
N ALA A 135 -13.14 24.75 20.45
CA ALA A 135 -12.64 23.41 20.15
C ALA A 135 -12.49 23.27 18.62
N LEU A 136 -11.25 23.38 18.16
CA LEU A 136 -10.84 22.91 16.84
C LEU A 136 -10.92 21.38 16.88
N ASN A 137 -12.04 20.83 16.40
CA ASN A 137 -12.08 19.43 15.97
C ASN A 137 -11.28 19.32 14.66
N ALA A 138 -9.95 19.27 14.81
CA ALA A 138 -9.07 18.69 13.83
C ALA A 138 -8.90 17.22 14.25
N GLU A 139 -9.48 16.30 13.47
CA GLU A 139 -9.09 14.89 13.55
C GLU A 139 -7.60 14.82 13.21
N SER A 140 -6.77 14.79 14.25
CA SER A 140 -5.35 14.47 14.14
C SER A 140 -5.25 13.01 13.71
N VAL A 141 -5.08 12.79 12.41
CA VAL A 141 -4.47 11.56 11.90
C VAL A 141 -3.06 11.54 12.46
N GLU A 142 -2.86 10.88 13.61
CA GLU A 142 -1.54 10.66 14.17
C GLU A 142 -0.71 9.86 13.17
N SER A 143 0.17 10.55 12.47
CA SER A 143 1.22 9.94 11.66
C SER A 143 2.27 9.38 12.60
N TRP A 144 2.23 8.07 12.87
CA TRP A 144 3.27 7.40 13.63
C TRP A 144 4.50 7.21 12.74
N SER A 145 5.55 8.00 13.00
CA SER A 145 6.90 7.82 12.46
C SER A 145 7.82 7.46 13.62
N GLY A 146 8.44 6.29 13.56
CA GLY A 146 9.38 5.82 14.59
C GLY A 146 10.83 5.94 14.12
N VAL A 147 11.67 6.53 14.98
CA VAL A 147 13.13 6.51 14.86
C VAL A 147 13.65 5.75 16.09
N ALA A 148 14.49 4.75 15.86
CA ALA A 148 15.19 4.05 16.93
C ALA A 148 16.70 4.15 16.68
N GLU A 149 17.40 4.69 17.66
CA GLU A 149 18.85 4.90 17.66
C GLU A 149 19.46 4.05 18.77
N HIS A 150 20.57 3.36 18.48
CA HIS A 150 21.32 2.62 19.48
C HIS A 150 22.82 2.85 19.31
N GLU A 151 23.48 3.26 20.39
CA GLU A 151 24.93 3.46 20.44
C GLU A 151 25.61 2.16 20.91
N VAL A 152 26.35 1.49 20.01
CA VAL A 152 27.13 0.30 20.38
C VAL A 152 28.50 0.77 20.86
N GLN A 153 28.74 0.74 22.18
CA GLN A 153 29.97 1.25 22.80
C GLN A 153 31.25 0.48 22.39
N GLU A 154 31.16 -0.73 21.86
CA GLU A 154 32.33 -1.57 21.53
C GLU A 154 32.82 -1.44 20.08
N SER A 155 32.11 -0.71 19.20
CA SER A 155 32.55 -0.48 17.82
C SER A 155 32.26 0.97 17.43
N ALA A 156 33.21 1.65 16.77
CA ALA A 156 33.17 3.09 16.43
C ALA A 156 32.09 3.50 15.41
N TYR A 157 30.86 3.00 15.56
CA TYR A 157 29.74 3.15 14.65
C TYR A 157 28.42 3.25 15.43
N ALA A 158 27.62 4.27 15.13
CA ALA A 158 26.23 4.35 15.58
C ALA A 158 25.32 3.71 14.51
N ILE A 159 24.28 3.01 14.94
CA ILE A 159 23.33 2.37 14.03
C ILE A 159 21.97 3.02 14.25
N THR A 160 21.41 3.59 13.17
CA THR A 160 20.13 4.29 13.20
C THR A 160 19.15 3.59 12.27
N SER A 161 17.98 3.25 12.79
CA SER A 161 16.90 2.68 12.00
C SER A 161 15.78 3.70 11.83
N PHE A 162 15.37 3.86 10.58
CA PHE A 162 14.27 4.73 10.19
C PHE A 162 13.18 3.89 9.57
N ALA A 163 11.97 3.91 10.14
CA ALA A 163 10.79 3.46 9.41
C ALA A 163 10.05 4.66 8.83
N ALA A 164 9.89 4.64 7.52
CA ALA A 164 9.02 5.55 6.81
C ALA A 164 7.81 4.76 6.32
N ALA A 165 6.62 5.11 6.82
CA ALA A 165 5.39 4.73 6.17
C ALA A 165 5.04 5.84 5.18
N ASP A 166 4.80 5.51 3.91
CA ASP A 166 4.41 6.51 2.91
C ASP A 166 3.13 7.20 3.40
N CYS A 167 3.26 8.45 3.83
CA CYS A 167 2.21 9.24 4.46
C CYS A 167 1.38 10.03 3.43
N ASN A 168 1.74 9.93 2.14
CA ASN A 168 0.95 10.53 1.09
C ASN A 168 -0.33 9.71 0.85
N TRP A 169 -1.47 10.25 1.28
CA TRP A 169 -2.78 9.61 1.19
C TRP A 169 -3.14 9.16 -0.24
N ILE A 170 -2.65 9.86 -1.27
CA ILE A 170 -2.86 9.51 -2.69
C ILE A 170 -2.16 8.19 -3.02
N SER A 171 -0.90 8.05 -2.62
CA SER A 171 -0.13 6.82 -2.85
C SER A 171 -0.69 5.63 -2.07
N ARG A 172 -1.26 5.86 -0.88
CA ARG A 172 -1.98 4.84 -0.11
C ARG A 172 -3.33 4.47 -0.72
N MET A 173 -4.07 5.44 -1.24
CA MET A 173 -5.33 5.16 -1.94
C MET A 173 -5.07 4.37 -3.21
N ASP A 174 -4.08 4.74 -4.02
CA ASP A 174 -3.75 4.00 -5.23
C ASP A 174 -3.27 2.57 -4.93
N THR A 175 -2.42 2.38 -3.91
CA THR A 175 -2.00 1.03 -3.48
C THR A 175 -3.16 0.23 -2.87
N LYS A 176 -4.03 0.83 -2.04
CA LYS A 176 -5.22 0.13 -1.53
C LYS A 176 -6.26 -0.16 -2.61
N LEU A 177 -6.48 0.75 -3.56
CA LEU A 177 -7.39 0.56 -4.69
C LEU A 177 -6.89 -0.52 -5.65
N THR A 178 -5.58 -0.59 -5.87
CA THR A 178 -4.97 -1.66 -6.69
C THR A 178 -4.90 -3.00 -5.96
N ASN A 179 -4.84 -3.00 -4.63
CA ASN A 179 -4.93 -4.21 -3.79
C ASN A 179 -6.38 -4.65 -3.51
N ILE A 180 -7.40 -3.82 -3.77
CA ILE A 180 -8.81 -4.22 -3.66
C ILE A 180 -9.13 -5.20 -4.78
N LYS A 181 -9.30 -6.46 -4.39
CA LYS A 181 -9.55 -7.58 -5.27
C LYS A 181 -11.04 -7.71 -5.63
N LEU A 182 -11.34 -7.94 -6.90
CA LEU A 182 -12.63 -8.48 -7.33
C LEU A 182 -12.58 -10.02 -7.27
N PRO A 183 -13.67 -10.71 -6.87
CA PRO A 183 -13.66 -12.15 -6.54
C PRO A 183 -13.04 -13.12 -7.55
N TRP A 184 -12.96 -12.73 -8.82
CA TRP A 184 -12.54 -13.59 -9.94
C TRP A 184 -11.13 -13.28 -10.48
N GLU A 185 -10.40 -12.30 -9.93
CA GLU A 185 -9.05 -12.00 -10.39
C GLU A 185 -7.98 -12.90 -9.75
N PRO A 186 -6.91 -13.28 -10.47
CA PRO A 186 -5.73 -13.88 -9.85
C PRO A 186 -5.14 -12.90 -8.83
N ALA A 187 -4.51 -13.40 -7.76
CA ALA A 187 -4.03 -12.57 -6.65
C ALA A 187 -3.22 -11.37 -7.17
N ALA A 188 -3.64 -10.15 -6.80
CA ALA A 188 -2.91 -8.94 -7.12
C ALA A 188 -1.51 -9.03 -6.50
N PRO A 189 -0.46 -8.49 -7.16
CA PRO A 189 0.85 -8.41 -6.54
C PRO A 189 0.75 -7.46 -5.34
N ASP A 190 1.01 -7.95 -4.12
CA ASP A 190 1.05 -7.13 -2.90
C ASP A 190 2.07 -5.99 -3.08
N LEU A 191 1.56 -4.82 -3.47
CA LEU A 191 2.36 -3.61 -3.61
C LEU A 191 2.70 -3.12 -2.20
N PRO A 192 3.99 -2.90 -1.89
CA PRO A 192 4.39 -2.47 -0.56
C PRO A 192 3.91 -1.04 -0.27
N SER A 193 3.35 -0.82 0.92
CA SER A 193 2.84 0.47 1.38
C SER A 193 3.77 1.20 2.34
N SER A 194 4.81 0.53 2.84
CA SER A 194 5.77 1.09 3.78
C SER A 194 7.16 0.51 3.60
N GLN A 195 8.16 1.27 4.06
CA GLN A 195 9.56 0.91 3.95
C GLN A 195 10.29 1.18 5.27
N MET A 196 10.92 0.15 5.83
CA MET A 196 11.90 0.27 6.90
C MET A 196 13.29 0.36 6.27
N SER A 197 14.13 1.28 6.70
CA SER A 197 15.51 1.42 6.23
C SER A 197 16.48 1.49 7.40
N LEU A 198 17.60 0.77 7.27
CA LEU A 198 18.68 0.79 8.24
C LEU A 198 19.85 1.60 7.69
N TRP A 199 20.32 2.53 8.50
CA TRP A 199 21.44 3.42 8.22
C TRP A 199 22.54 3.18 9.25
N LYS A 200 23.79 3.23 8.79
CA LYS A 200 24.96 3.12 9.65
C LYS A 200 25.72 4.43 9.60
N GLU A 201 25.92 5.04 10.75
CA GLU A 201 26.72 6.24 10.89
C GLU A 201 28.16 5.88 11.28
N CYS A 202 29.12 6.50 10.59
CA CYS A 202 30.52 6.41 10.94
C CYS A 202 30.87 7.47 12.00
N VAL A 203 31.16 7.05 13.24
CA VAL A 203 31.50 7.97 14.34
C VAL A 203 32.76 8.78 14.03
N ALA A 204 33.65 8.27 13.17
CA ALA A 204 34.85 8.95 12.72
C ALA A 204 34.61 10.12 11.73
N ARG A 205 33.43 10.21 11.09
CA ARG A 205 33.09 11.26 10.13
C ARG A 205 31.63 11.69 10.30
N ILE A 206 31.47 12.79 11.03
CA ILE A 206 30.19 13.50 11.17
C ILE A 206 29.69 13.82 9.75
N ASN A 207 28.51 13.30 9.37
CA ASN A 207 27.81 13.39 8.07
C ASN A 207 27.98 12.22 7.07
N GLU A 208 28.71 11.15 7.38
CA GLU A 208 28.71 9.96 6.52
C GLU A 208 27.74 8.89 7.05
N HIS A 209 26.47 8.97 6.60
CA HIS A 209 25.49 7.89 6.79
C HIS A 209 25.53 6.92 5.61
N CYS A 210 26.00 5.70 5.87
CA CYS A 210 25.97 4.62 4.90
C CYS A 210 24.64 3.87 4.98
N PHE A 211 23.86 3.93 3.90
CA PHE A 211 22.69 3.08 3.72
C PHE A 211 23.09 1.60 3.72
N ARG A 212 22.44 0.78 4.55
CA ARG A 212 22.68 -0.68 4.59
C ARG A 212 21.66 -1.45 3.76
N PHE A 213 20.39 -1.39 4.14
CA PHE A 213 19.32 -2.06 3.43
C PHE A 213 17.96 -1.39 3.68
N ALA A 214 16.98 -1.71 2.84
CA ALA A 214 15.60 -1.33 3.02
C ALA A 214 14.66 -2.52 2.88
N CYS A 215 13.75 -2.68 3.83
CA CYS A 215 12.72 -3.71 3.85
C CYS A 215 11.37 -3.09 3.53
N ARG A 216 10.68 -3.64 2.54
CA ARG A 216 9.34 -3.20 2.14
C ARG A 216 8.26 -4.12 2.69
N TYR A 217 7.24 -3.54 3.29
CA TYR A 217 6.08 -4.24 3.85
C TYR A 217 4.78 -3.78 3.17
N ALA A 218 3.80 -4.68 3.09
CA ALA A 218 2.48 -4.43 2.50
C ALA A 218 1.54 -3.63 3.42
N ALA A 219 1.86 -3.59 4.72
CA ALA A 219 1.12 -2.88 5.76
C ALA A 219 1.88 -1.62 6.19
N SER A 220 1.22 -0.66 6.84
CA SER A 220 1.93 0.51 7.41
C SER A 220 2.68 0.12 8.69
N ILE A 221 3.94 0.56 8.79
CA ILE A 221 4.74 0.40 10.02
C ILE A 221 4.24 1.39 11.07
N THR A 222 4.03 0.91 12.29
CA THR A 222 3.54 1.69 13.44
C THR A 222 4.65 2.00 14.44
N CYS A 223 5.50 1.02 14.71
CA CYS A 223 6.60 1.11 15.66
C CYS A 223 7.82 0.30 15.18
N VAL A 224 9.00 0.63 15.70
CA VAL A 224 10.28 -0.02 15.35
C VAL A 224 11.08 -0.23 16.62
N ALA A 225 11.78 -1.35 16.71
CA ALA A 225 12.78 -1.62 17.73
C ALA A 225 14.04 -2.21 17.08
N LEU A 226 15.19 -1.86 17.64
CA LEU A 226 16.48 -2.42 17.26
C LEU A 226 16.94 -3.37 18.36
N VAL A 227 17.47 -4.52 17.95
CA VAL A 227 18.13 -5.48 18.82
C VAL A 227 19.58 -5.50 18.40
N THR A 228 20.47 -4.87 19.15
CA THR A 228 21.92 -5.02 18.90
C THR A 228 22.43 -6.23 19.66
N GLY A 229 22.04 -7.42 19.21
CA GLY A 229 22.70 -8.64 19.66
C GLY A 229 24.19 -8.56 19.32
N GLY A 230 25.05 -9.02 20.23
CA GLY A 230 26.51 -9.08 20.07
C GLY A 230 26.96 -9.96 18.89
N GLU A 231 27.91 -10.86 19.10
CA GLU A 231 28.60 -11.61 18.03
C GLU A 231 27.68 -12.32 17.00
N GLU A 232 26.41 -12.61 17.33
CA GLU A 232 25.43 -13.26 16.45
C GLU A 232 24.68 -12.34 15.46
N GLY A 233 24.98 -11.04 15.46
CA GLY A 233 24.44 -10.08 14.51
C GLY A 233 23.03 -9.60 14.88
N GLY A 234 22.92 -8.29 15.11
CA GLY A 234 21.67 -7.66 15.50
C GLY A 234 20.50 -7.85 14.52
N CYS A 235 19.31 -7.53 15.00
CA CYS A 235 18.06 -7.64 14.26
C CYS A 235 17.25 -6.35 14.35
N CYS A 236 16.54 -6.01 13.29
CA CYS A 236 15.57 -4.92 13.26
C CYS A 236 14.16 -5.51 13.30
N VAL A 237 13.34 -5.01 14.21
CA VAL A 237 11.96 -5.45 14.40
C VAL A 237 11.03 -4.27 14.13
N CYS A 238 9.90 -4.52 13.47
CA CYS A 238 8.88 -3.50 13.24
C CYS A 238 7.46 -4.02 13.50
N GLY A 239 6.63 -3.20 14.12
CA GLY A 239 5.21 -3.47 14.26
C GLY A 239 4.45 -2.97 13.04
N LEU A 240 3.49 -3.77 12.57
CA LEU A 240 2.66 -3.42 11.42
C LEU A 240 1.20 -3.16 11.86
N SER A 241 0.49 -2.36 11.07
CA SER A 241 -0.94 -2.08 11.25
C SER A 241 -1.83 -3.33 11.16
N ASP A 242 -1.36 -4.36 10.47
CA ASP A 242 -2.10 -5.60 10.25
C ASP A 242 -1.92 -6.60 11.40
N GLY A 243 -1.28 -6.17 12.50
CA GLY A 243 -1.00 -7.00 13.68
C GLY A 243 0.17 -7.96 13.53
N ALA A 244 0.80 -7.99 12.35
CA ALA A 244 2.02 -8.74 12.12
C ALA A 244 3.24 -7.98 12.67
N VAL A 245 4.22 -8.74 13.16
CA VAL A 245 5.52 -8.20 13.56
C VAL A 245 6.53 -8.58 12.47
N GLY A 246 7.10 -7.56 11.83
CA GLY A 246 8.17 -7.70 10.86
C GLY A 246 9.51 -7.88 11.55
N PHE A 247 10.37 -8.71 10.97
CA PHE A 247 11.67 -9.06 11.51
C PHE A 247 12.70 -9.14 10.39
N GLN A 248 13.87 -8.52 10.60
CA GLN A 248 14.96 -8.53 9.64
C GLN A 248 16.31 -8.66 10.35
N LYS A 249 17.10 -9.69 10.01
CA LYS A 249 18.49 -9.81 10.51
C LYS A 249 19.41 -8.80 9.81
N MET A 250 20.33 -8.20 10.56
CA MET A 250 21.28 -7.21 10.06
C MET A 250 22.39 -7.80 9.16
N SER A 251 22.63 -9.12 9.24
CA SER A 251 23.55 -9.84 8.34
C SER A 251 23.03 -9.99 6.90
N ALA A 252 21.82 -9.52 6.61
CA ALA A 252 21.24 -9.62 5.27
C ALA A 252 22.01 -8.78 4.23
N PRO A 253 22.02 -9.21 2.95
CA PRO A 253 22.71 -8.49 1.89
C PRO A 253 22.18 -7.06 1.74
N SER A 254 23.10 -6.12 1.48
CA SER A 254 22.76 -4.72 1.24
C SER A 254 21.86 -4.59 0.01
N GLY A 255 20.68 -3.98 0.16
CA GLY A 255 19.73 -3.81 -0.93
C GLY A 255 18.29 -3.58 -0.46
N VAL A 256 17.36 -3.59 -1.41
CA VAL A 256 15.91 -3.51 -1.13
C VAL A 256 15.33 -4.92 -1.12
N SER A 257 14.88 -5.40 0.03
CA SER A 257 14.25 -6.71 0.22
C SER A 257 12.77 -6.59 0.62
N ARG A 258 11.99 -7.65 0.41
CA ARG A 258 10.69 -7.79 1.08
C ARG A 258 10.95 -8.24 2.51
N GLY A 259 10.38 -7.52 3.48
CA GLY A 259 10.59 -7.83 4.89
C GLY A 259 9.95 -9.16 5.28
N ALA A 260 10.66 -9.96 6.08
CA ALA A 260 10.09 -11.16 6.68
C ALA A 260 9.16 -10.77 7.85
N THR A 261 8.15 -11.58 8.11
CA THR A 261 7.27 -11.42 9.27
C THR A 261 7.41 -12.66 10.13
N LEU A 262 7.40 -12.49 11.46
CA LEU A 262 7.41 -13.63 12.39
C LEU A 262 6.11 -14.43 12.19
N PRO A 263 6.19 -15.70 11.75
CA PRO A 263 5.00 -16.48 11.48
C PRO A 263 4.65 -17.31 12.71
N LEU A 264 3.87 -16.74 13.64
CA LEU A 264 3.13 -17.46 14.67
C LEU A 264 2.11 -16.48 15.29
N LEU A 265 0.81 -16.71 15.08
CA LEU A 265 -0.32 -15.89 15.59
C LEU A 265 -0.13 -14.37 15.52
N LYS A 266 -0.51 -13.76 14.39
CA LYS A 266 -0.65 -12.30 14.26
C LYS A 266 -1.55 -11.74 15.38
N HIS A 267 -1.27 -10.53 15.82
CA HIS A 267 -2.26 -9.77 16.60
C HIS A 267 -3.51 -9.55 15.76
N THR A 268 -4.65 -9.43 16.43
CA THR A 268 -5.94 -9.20 15.75
C THR A 268 -6.11 -7.74 15.34
N ALA A 269 -5.37 -6.84 15.99
CA ALA A 269 -5.33 -5.40 15.69
C ALA A 269 -3.89 -4.91 15.47
N ALA A 270 -3.75 -3.62 15.18
CA ALA A 270 -2.45 -2.99 14.94
C ALA A 270 -1.54 -3.07 16.18
N VAL A 271 -0.27 -3.42 15.94
CA VAL A 271 0.78 -3.36 16.96
C VAL A 271 1.01 -1.89 17.34
N SER A 272 0.83 -1.55 18.61
CA SER A 272 0.98 -0.18 19.13
C SER A 272 2.42 0.10 19.57
N ALA A 273 3.05 -0.86 20.24
CA ALA A 273 4.38 -0.70 20.81
C ALA A 273 5.18 -2.01 20.76
N LEU A 274 6.49 -1.87 20.78
CA LEU A 274 7.44 -2.97 20.86
C LEU A 274 8.50 -2.63 21.92
N ALA A 275 8.93 -3.63 22.67
CA ALA A 275 10.08 -3.54 23.57
C ALA A 275 10.91 -4.82 23.42
N VAL A 276 12.23 -4.69 23.62
CA VAL A 276 13.20 -5.77 23.42
C VAL A 276 13.99 -5.94 24.70
N ASP A 277 14.28 -7.18 25.06
CA ASP A 277 15.31 -7.53 26.03
C ASP A 277 16.57 -8.00 25.28
N GLU A 278 17.68 -7.29 25.45
CA GLU A 278 18.92 -7.58 24.73
C GLU A 278 19.59 -8.86 25.24
N ARG A 279 19.42 -9.20 26.52
CA ARG A 279 20.17 -10.29 27.17
C ARG A 279 19.53 -11.64 26.92
N ALA A 280 18.22 -11.76 27.15
CA ALA A 280 17.53 -13.02 26.97
C ALA A 280 16.80 -13.14 25.62
N GLN A 281 17.02 -12.17 24.71
CA GLN A 281 16.54 -12.19 23.33
C GLN A 281 15.02 -12.35 23.24
N TRP A 282 14.31 -11.72 24.18
CA TRP A 282 12.86 -11.65 24.17
C TRP A 282 12.40 -10.39 23.44
N LEU A 283 11.28 -10.53 22.75
CA LEU A 283 10.58 -9.43 22.11
C LEU A 283 9.17 -9.34 22.69
N PHE A 284 8.86 -8.21 23.29
CA PHE A 284 7.54 -7.87 23.79
C PHE A 284 6.82 -7.05 22.72
N SER A 285 5.65 -7.51 22.31
CA SER A 285 4.77 -6.74 21.44
C SER A 285 3.44 -6.49 22.08
N ALA A 286 2.95 -5.27 21.90
CA ALA A 286 1.63 -4.90 22.35
C ALA A 286 0.81 -4.35 21.21
N SER A 287 -0.49 -4.57 21.30
CA SER A 287 -1.41 -4.22 20.24
C SER A 287 -2.68 -3.59 20.81
N LYS A 288 -3.41 -2.90 19.93
CA LYS A 288 -4.72 -2.31 20.24
C LYS A 288 -5.79 -3.35 20.60
N ASP A 289 -5.52 -4.64 20.43
CA ASP A 289 -6.37 -5.75 20.86
C ASP A 289 -6.20 -6.11 22.34
N ASN A 290 -5.45 -5.29 23.09
CA ASN A 290 -5.09 -5.49 24.50
C ASN A 290 -4.22 -6.73 24.73
N ALA A 291 -3.76 -7.41 23.68
CA ALA A 291 -2.86 -8.55 23.82
C ALA A 291 -1.40 -8.08 23.89
N LEU A 292 -0.72 -8.54 24.91
CA LEU A 292 0.72 -8.50 25.07
C LEU A 292 1.26 -9.88 24.69
N LYS A 293 2.06 -9.94 23.63
CA LYS A 293 2.68 -11.19 23.18
C LYS A 293 4.18 -11.12 23.41
N VAL A 294 4.71 -12.26 23.84
CA VAL A 294 6.13 -12.45 24.10
C VAL A 294 6.67 -13.43 23.07
N TYR A 295 7.65 -12.98 22.30
CA TYR A 295 8.33 -13.78 21.30
C TYR A 295 9.76 -14.07 21.73
N ASP A 296 10.19 -15.29 21.45
CA ASP A 296 11.59 -15.69 21.48
C ASP A 296 12.22 -15.34 20.12
N LEU A 297 13.20 -14.43 20.10
CA LEU A 297 13.85 -13.99 18.86
C LEU A 297 14.78 -15.05 18.26
N VAL A 298 15.33 -15.95 19.08
CA VAL A 298 16.21 -17.04 18.63
C VAL A 298 15.38 -18.09 17.92
N ARG A 299 14.27 -18.50 18.54
CA ARG A 299 13.38 -19.54 18.01
C ARG A 299 12.34 -19.01 17.02
N GLN A 300 12.12 -17.69 16.99
CA GLN A 300 11.07 -17.04 16.18
C GLN A 300 9.67 -17.58 16.48
N MET A 301 9.41 -17.91 17.74
CA MET A 301 8.14 -18.48 18.20
C MET A 301 7.52 -17.62 19.30
N MET A 302 6.18 -17.60 19.32
CA MET A 302 5.41 -16.95 20.37
C MET A 302 5.37 -17.89 21.59
N GLN A 303 5.74 -17.38 22.75
CA GLN A 303 5.91 -18.16 23.98
C GLN A 303 4.74 -17.97 24.94
N CYS A 304 4.28 -16.73 25.13
CA CYS A 304 3.10 -16.46 25.93
C CYS A 304 2.31 -15.25 25.44
N GLU A 305 1.00 -15.30 25.70
CA GLU A 305 0.06 -14.23 25.46
C GLU A 305 -0.57 -13.83 26.80
N THR A 306 -0.55 -12.54 27.11
CA THR A 306 -1.20 -11.94 28.27
C THR A 306 -2.07 -10.78 27.84
N HIS A 307 -3.04 -10.40 28.65
CA HIS A 307 -3.97 -9.32 28.32
C HIS A 307 -3.78 -8.14 29.26
N SER A 308 -3.58 -6.95 28.70
CA SER A 308 -3.63 -5.70 29.42
C SER A 308 -5.10 -5.29 29.66
N PRO A 309 -5.40 -4.54 30.74
CA PRO A 309 -6.77 -4.12 31.04
C PRO A 309 -7.32 -3.12 30.00
N THR A 310 -6.43 -2.33 29.40
CA THR A 310 -6.73 -1.32 28.38
C THR A 310 -5.65 -1.38 27.29
N PRO A 311 -5.91 -0.85 26.09
CA PRO A 311 -4.93 -0.90 25.00
C PRO A 311 -3.71 -0.06 25.35
N THR A 312 -2.54 -0.60 25.04
CA THR A 312 -1.26 0.04 25.33
C THR A 312 -0.88 1.02 24.22
N THR A 313 -0.28 2.14 24.60
CA THR A 313 0.20 3.19 23.69
C THR A 313 1.72 3.16 23.55
N SER A 314 2.44 2.86 24.63
CA SER A 314 3.90 2.80 24.67
C SER A 314 4.36 1.64 25.56
N MET A 315 5.58 1.17 25.31
CA MET A 315 6.23 0.16 26.15
C MET A 315 7.70 0.45 26.33
N HIS A 316 8.22 0.10 27.49
CA HIS A 316 9.64 0.17 27.82
C HIS A 316 10.02 -0.98 28.74
N PHE A 317 11.16 -1.62 28.48
CA PHE A 317 11.66 -2.73 29.28
C PHE A 317 12.88 -2.28 30.08
N GLU A 318 12.89 -2.56 31.38
CA GLU A 318 14.02 -2.30 32.27
C GLU A 318 14.76 -3.61 32.58
N GLU A 319 16.00 -3.72 32.10
CA GLU A 319 16.82 -4.93 32.28
C GLU A 319 17.19 -5.21 33.73
N ALA A 320 17.49 -4.15 34.51
CA ALA A 320 18.04 -4.26 35.86
C ALA A 320 17.08 -4.98 36.83
N GLN A 321 15.78 -4.78 36.64
CA GLN A 321 14.73 -5.31 37.52
C GLN A 321 13.86 -6.37 36.82
N GLN A 322 14.12 -6.67 35.54
CA GLN A 322 13.29 -7.56 34.73
C GLN A 322 11.81 -7.14 34.76
N ARG A 323 11.57 -5.84 34.57
CA ARG A 323 10.24 -5.23 34.61
C ARG A 323 9.88 -4.65 33.26
N LEU A 324 8.66 -4.91 32.82
CA LEU A 324 8.08 -4.29 31.63
C LEU A 324 7.08 -3.22 32.06
N PHE A 325 7.30 -2.00 31.57
CA PHE A 325 6.40 -0.87 31.76
C PHE A 325 5.55 -0.68 30.51
N THR A 326 4.23 -0.70 30.67
CA THR A 326 3.28 -0.48 29.58
C THR A 326 2.45 0.76 29.89
N GLY A 327 2.54 1.77 29.02
CA GLY A 327 1.66 2.94 29.06
C GLY A 327 0.31 2.59 28.47
N LEU A 328 -0.76 2.82 29.21
CA LEU A 328 -2.13 2.50 28.84
C LEU A 328 -2.85 3.73 28.28
N GLN A 329 -3.84 3.53 27.40
CA GLN A 329 -4.63 4.63 26.82
C GLN A 329 -5.41 5.46 27.88
N ASN A 330 -5.67 4.88 29.05
CA ASN A 330 -6.33 5.57 30.16
C ASN A 330 -5.36 6.47 30.98
N GLY A 331 -4.11 6.61 30.56
CA GLY A 331 -3.08 7.39 31.25
C GLY A 331 -2.38 6.63 32.40
N GLN A 332 -2.77 5.38 32.69
CA GLN A 332 -2.12 4.59 33.73
C GLN A 332 -0.88 3.88 33.19
N ILE A 333 0.05 3.55 34.09
CA ILE A 333 1.23 2.74 33.79
C ILE A 333 1.06 1.38 34.45
N ALA A 334 0.97 0.32 33.66
CA ALA A 334 1.00 -1.05 34.17
C ALA A 334 2.44 -1.56 34.23
N VAL A 335 2.82 -2.15 35.37
CA VAL A 335 4.12 -2.76 35.63
C VAL A 335 3.96 -4.26 35.64
N TRP A 336 4.76 -4.95 34.84
CA TRP A 336 4.73 -6.39 34.68
C TRP A 336 6.05 -7.00 35.14
N ASP A 337 5.97 -8.15 35.81
CA ASP A 337 7.14 -8.98 36.08
C ASP A 337 7.40 -9.87 34.86
N THR A 338 8.65 -9.88 34.39
CA THR A 338 9.08 -10.70 33.25
C THR A 338 9.92 -11.91 33.66
N SER A 339 10.22 -12.06 34.95
CA SER A 339 11.00 -13.19 35.47
C SER A 339 10.29 -14.54 35.30
N ILE A 340 8.95 -14.54 35.25
CA ILE A 340 8.12 -15.73 35.10
C ILE A 340 7.16 -15.49 33.92
N LEU A 341 7.05 -16.48 33.03
CA LEU A 341 6.09 -16.49 31.92
C LEU A 341 4.92 -17.41 32.27
N PRO A 342 3.65 -17.02 32.01
CA PRO A 342 3.19 -15.76 31.40
C PRO A 342 3.38 -14.53 32.29
N LEU A 343 3.53 -13.35 31.68
CA LEU A 343 3.75 -12.08 32.38
C LEU A 343 2.69 -11.83 33.47
N THR A 344 3.15 -11.54 34.68
CA THR A 344 2.25 -11.22 35.80
C THR A 344 2.16 -9.71 35.99
N LEU A 345 0.94 -9.20 36.14
CA LEU A 345 0.72 -7.79 36.44
C LEU A 345 1.04 -7.54 37.92
N LEU A 346 2.07 -6.73 38.19
CA LEU A 346 2.45 -6.37 39.56
C LEU A 346 1.55 -5.26 40.11
N CYS A 347 1.44 -4.16 39.36
CA CYS A 347 0.60 -3.04 39.75
C CYS A 347 0.25 -2.15 38.55
N SER A 348 -0.84 -1.40 38.68
CA SER A 348 -1.17 -0.28 37.80
C SER A 348 -0.99 1.03 38.58
N ILE A 349 -0.04 1.85 38.17
CA ILE A 349 0.23 3.16 38.74
C ILE A 349 -0.67 4.16 38.01
N ALA A 350 -1.57 4.81 38.76
CA ALA A 350 -2.41 5.89 38.24
C ALA A 350 -1.76 7.25 38.50
N ASP A 351 -2.06 8.22 37.65
CA ASP A 351 -1.64 9.61 37.82
C ASP A 351 -2.20 10.20 39.13
N GLY A 352 -1.32 10.30 40.15
CA GLY A 352 -1.22 11.35 41.17
C GLY A 352 -2.43 11.80 42.00
N SER A 353 -3.65 11.28 41.79
CA SER A 353 -4.87 11.78 42.45
C SER A 353 -5.58 10.74 43.31
N ALA A 354 -5.11 9.50 43.35
CA ALA A 354 -5.62 8.47 44.24
C ALA A 354 -4.52 7.99 45.18
N THR A 355 -4.78 8.18 46.47
CA THR A 355 -4.05 7.62 47.60
C THR A 355 -3.49 6.24 47.31
N ALA A 356 -2.17 6.08 47.48
CA ALA A 356 -1.50 4.80 47.45
C ALA A 356 -2.13 3.83 48.47
N SER A 357 -3.05 2.98 48.03
CA SER A 357 -3.40 1.77 48.77
C SER A 357 -2.22 0.82 48.61
N ARG A 358 -1.51 0.60 49.72
CA ARG A 358 -0.54 -0.48 49.87
C ARG A 358 -1.16 -1.77 49.35
N CYS A 359 -0.60 -2.34 48.28
CA CYS A 359 -0.80 -3.76 47.99
C CYS A 359 -0.14 -4.57 49.11
N GLY A 360 -0.89 -5.54 49.64
CA GLY A 360 -0.58 -6.25 50.87
C GLY A 360 0.75 -7.00 50.84
N ALA A 361 1.36 -7.06 52.02
CA ALA A 361 2.44 -7.96 52.34
C ALA A 361 2.00 -9.42 52.09
N VAL A 362 2.87 -10.18 51.43
CA VAL A 362 2.84 -11.65 51.43
C VAL A 362 3.69 -12.07 52.62
N GLU A 363 3.09 -12.82 53.55
CA GLU A 363 3.80 -13.68 54.51
C GLU A 363 4.19 -15.00 53.85
#